data_AF-A0A256ZQL6-F1
#
_entry.id   AF-A0A256ZQL6-F1
#
_cell.length_a   1.000
_cell.length_b   1.000
_cell.length_c   1.000
_cell.angle_alpha   90.00
_cell.angle_beta   90.00
_cell.angle_gamma   90.00
#
_symmetry.space_group_name_H-M   'P 1'
#
loop_
_entity.id
_entity.type
_entity.pdbx_description
1 polymer ?
#
loop_
_entity_poly.entity_id
_entity_poly.type
_entity_poly.pdbx_seq_one_letter_code
_entity_poly.pdbx_strand_id
1 'polypeptide(L)'
;MNFLGYKKRLILALDAEIYNVLCLLFFVILVVIVPVAMWIIAKVLSISKPSPIKNATYECGQVFFGKSHLRFTIHYYPYAMIYAVFGALAIFLLIVAPSLLKLRIAVEYGFIIFSLAILALFGALISLQPRGE
;
A
#
# COMPACT_ATOMS: atom_id res chain seq x y z
N MET A 1 -20.18 26.27 -29.85
CA MET A 1 -19.26 25.11 -29.84
C MET A 1 -19.88 24.01 -30.70
N ASN A 2 -19.20 23.55 -31.76
CA ASN A 2 -19.76 22.62 -32.74
C ASN A 2 -19.78 21.17 -32.23
N PHE A 3 -20.87 20.45 -32.50
CA PHE A 3 -21.07 19.02 -32.16
C PHE A 3 -19.94 18.12 -32.70
N LEU A 4 -19.41 18.43 -33.88
CA LEU A 4 -18.26 17.75 -34.49
C LEU A 4 -16.96 17.91 -33.66
N GLY A 5 -16.77 19.06 -33.02
CA GLY A 5 -15.61 19.33 -32.17
C GLY A 5 -15.67 18.57 -30.83
N TYR A 6 -16.88 18.37 -30.30
CA TYR A 6 -17.10 17.55 -29.11
C TYR A 6 -16.77 16.08 -29.37
N LYS A 7 -17.28 15.52 -30.48
CA LYS A 7 -16.99 14.14 -30.88
C LYS A 7 -15.48 13.90 -31.09
N LYS A 8 -14.79 14.86 -31.71
CA LYS A 8 -13.33 14.77 -31.95
C LYS A 8 -12.52 14.83 -30.65
N ARG A 9 -12.92 15.67 -29.68
CA ARG A 9 -12.29 15.70 -28.34
C ARG A 9 -12.55 14.43 -27.54
N LEU A 10 -13.75 13.87 -27.63
CA LEU A 10 -14.11 12.63 -26.94
C LEU A 10 -13.32 11.43 -27.47
N ILE A 11 -13.15 11.33 -28.79
CA ILE A 11 -12.33 10.28 -29.43
C ILE A 11 -10.86 10.43 -29.01
N LEU A 12 -10.30 11.64 -29.08
CA LEU A 12 -8.91 11.89 -28.66
C LEU A 12 -8.67 11.61 -27.17
N ALA A 13 -9.64 11.89 -26.30
CA ALA A 13 -9.54 11.59 -24.88
C ALA A 13 -9.63 10.07 -24.61
N LEU A 14 -10.48 9.36 -25.35
CA LEU A 14 -10.59 7.90 -25.29
C LEU A 14 -9.28 7.23 -25.74
N ASP A 15 -8.65 7.73 -26.80
CA ASP A 15 -7.37 7.22 -27.29
C ASP A 15 -6.24 7.43 -26.25
N ALA A 16 -6.26 8.57 -25.53
CA ALA A 16 -5.27 8.87 -24.49
C ALA A 16 -5.45 7.99 -23.23
N GLU A 17 -6.68 7.75 -22.79
CA GLU A 17 -7.00 6.83 -21.69
C GLU A 17 -6.55 5.40 -22.01
N ILE A 18 -6.86 4.92 -23.22
CA ILE A 18 -6.43 3.59 -23.69
C ILE A 18 -4.90 3.49 -23.71
N TYR A 19 -4.21 4.53 -24.19
CA TYR A 19 -2.75 4.58 -24.18
C TYR A 19 -2.18 4.51 -22.76
N ASN A 20 -2.73 5.28 -21.82
CA ASN A 20 -2.28 5.27 -20.42
C ASN A 20 -2.48 3.90 -19.77
N VAL A 21 -3.62 3.24 -20.00
CA VAL A 21 -3.89 1.90 -19.48
C VAL A 21 -2.92 0.87 -20.08
N LEU A 22 -2.62 0.98 -21.38
CA LEU A 22 -1.65 0.11 -22.04
C LEU A 22 -0.23 0.30 -21.48
N CYS A 23 0.18 1.56 -21.24
CA CYS A 23 1.45 1.88 -20.59
C CYS A 23 1.52 1.33 -19.17
N LEU A 24 0.44 1.48 -18.38
CA LEU A 24 0.36 0.94 -17.02
C LEU A 24 0.46 -0.59 -17.02
N LEU A 25 -0.25 -1.26 -17.94
CA LEU A 25 -0.22 -2.71 -18.07
C LEU A 25 1.19 -3.20 -18.43
N PHE A 26 1.84 -2.54 -19.38
CA PHE A 26 3.23 -2.83 -19.74
C PHE A 26 4.18 -2.63 -18.54
N PHE A 27 4.01 -1.55 -17.77
CA PHE A 27 4.80 -1.29 -16.58
C PHE A 27 4.62 -2.39 -15.52
N VAL A 28 3.37 -2.78 -15.22
CA VAL A 28 3.07 -3.86 -14.26
C VAL A 28 3.72 -5.18 -14.70
N ILE A 29 3.66 -5.51 -15.99
CA ILE A 29 4.34 -6.68 -16.55
C ILE A 29 5.84 -6.61 -16.29
N LEU A 30 6.48 -5.47 -16.57
CA LEU A 30 7.91 -5.30 -16.31
C LEU A 30 8.27 -5.44 -14.83
N VAL A 31 7.47 -4.86 -13.93
CA VAL A 31 7.68 -4.95 -12.48
C VAL A 31 7.70 -6.40 -11.98
N VAL A 32 6.96 -7.30 -12.64
CA VAL A 32 6.97 -8.73 -12.31
C VAL A 32 8.06 -9.50 -13.07
N ILE A 33 8.22 -9.24 -14.36
CA ILE A 33 9.20 -9.97 -15.21
C ILE A 33 10.62 -9.73 -14.74
N VAL A 34 10.99 -8.49 -14.40
CA VAL A 34 12.36 -8.14 -14.01
C VAL A 34 12.84 -8.92 -12.78
N PRO A 35 12.17 -8.90 -11.61
CA PRO A 35 12.63 -9.66 -10.45
C PRO A 35 12.61 -11.18 -10.68
N VAL A 36 11.64 -11.69 -11.44
CA VAL A 36 11.58 -13.12 -11.78
C VAL A 36 12.76 -13.52 -12.67
N ALA A 37 13.05 -12.73 -13.71
CA ALA A 37 14.21 -12.94 -14.57
C ALA A 37 15.52 -12.84 -13.77
N MET A 38 15.66 -11.85 -12.88
CA MET A 38 16.83 -11.73 -12.01
C MET A 38 16.99 -12.96 -11.10
N TRP A 39 15.90 -13.47 -10.53
CA TRP A 39 15.93 -14.70 -9.72
C TRP A 39 16.35 -15.92 -10.54
N ILE A 40 15.83 -16.07 -11.76
CA ILE A 40 16.21 -17.16 -12.68
C ILE A 40 17.68 -17.06 -13.06
N ILE A 41 18.15 -15.87 -13.44
CA ILE A 41 19.55 -15.60 -13.79
C ILE A 41 20.45 -15.93 -12.60
N ALA A 42 20.10 -15.47 -11.40
CA ALA A 42 20.84 -15.78 -10.17
C ALA A 42 20.92 -17.30 -9.94
N LYS A 43 19.80 -18.01 -10.11
CA LYS A 43 19.75 -19.47 -9.94
C LYS A 43 20.62 -20.21 -10.97
N VAL A 44 20.65 -19.77 -12.22
CA VAL A 44 21.46 -20.39 -13.30
C VAL A 44 22.95 -20.08 -13.15
N LEU A 45 23.32 -18.86 -12.79
CA LEU A 45 24.71 -18.43 -12.66
C LEU A 45 25.34 -18.80 -11.30
N SER A 46 24.53 -19.02 -10.27
CA SER A 46 25.04 -19.35 -8.93
C SER A 46 25.69 -20.74 -8.87
N ILE A 47 26.80 -20.83 -8.15
CA ILE A 47 27.43 -22.12 -7.84
C ILE A 47 26.64 -22.79 -6.71
N SER A 48 25.83 -23.78 -7.09
CA SER A 48 25.06 -24.58 -6.12
C SER A 48 25.94 -25.64 -5.45
N LYS A 49 26.18 -25.49 -4.14
CA LYS A 49 26.90 -26.49 -3.32
C LYS A 49 26.09 -26.78 -2.04
N PRO A 50 24.89 -27.37 -2.09
CA PRO A 50 24.09 -27.59 -0.88
C PRO A 50 24.85 -28.48 0.12
N SER A 51 24.77 -28.16 1.41
CA SER A 51 25.29 -29.01 2.48
C SER A 51 24.36 -28.96 3.69
N PRO A 52 24.33 -30.00 4.55
CA PRO A 52 23.48 -30.01 5.74
C PRO A 52 23.72 -28.80 6.65
N ILE A 53 24.98 -28.37 6.78
CA ILE A 53 25.36 -27.20 7.59
C ILE A 53 24.84 -25.90 6.98
N LYS A 54 24.88 -25.72 5.65
CA LYS A 54 24.39 -24.51 4.98
C LYS A 54 22.88 -24.40 4.92
N ASN A 55 22.18 -25.53 5.05
CA ASN A 55 20.73 -25.62 5.08
C ASN A 55 20.18 -25.67 6.51
N ALA A 56 21.04 -25.68 7.53
CA ALA A 56 20.62 -25.65 8.92
C ALA A 56 20.15 -24.25 9.32
N THR A 57 19.20 -24.17 10.25
CA THR A 57 18.77 -22.91 10.87
C THR A 57 19.98 -22.23 11.50
N TYR A 58 20.14 -20.93 11.25
CA TYR A 58 21.23 -20.15 11.83
C TYR A 58 20.98 -19.93 13.34
N GLU A 59 21.80 -20.55 14.18
CA GLU A 59 21.79 -20.44 15.65
C GLU A 59 23.21 -20.11 16.16
N CYS A 60 23.91 -19.18 15.51
CA CYS A 60 25.28 -18.79 15.86
C CYS A 60 26.29 -19.97 15.95
N GLY A 61 26.06 -21.04 15.17
CA GLY A 61 26.90 -22.24 15.15
C GLY A 61 26.48 -23.33 16.15
N GLN A 62 25.41 -23.12 16.93
CA GLN A 62 24.83 -24.16 17.78
C GLN A 62 23.90 -25.09 16.98
N VAL A 63 23.82 -26.35 17.42
CA VAL A 63 22.84 -27.29 16.88
C VAL A 63 21.46 -26.91 17.40
N PHE A 64 20.54 -26.61 16.49
CA PHE A 64 19.15 -26.31 16.84
C PHE A 64 18.54 -27.46 17.65
N PHE A 65 18.00 -27.15 18.83
CA PHE A 65 17.38 -28.13 19.72
C PHE A 65 15.98 -27.66 20.14
N GLY A 66 14.97 -28.51 19.97
CA GLY A 66 13.59 -28.24 20.36
C GLY A 66 12.72 -27.63 19.25
N LYS A 67 11.56 -27.10 19.62
CA LYS A 67 10.70 -26.30 18.73
C LYS A 67 10.88 -24.83 19.12
N SER A 68 10.90 -23.90 18.17
CA SER A 68 10.89 -22.48 18.54
C SER A 68 9.53 -22.16 19.18
N HIS A 69 9.51 -22.06 20.51
CA HIS A 69 8.33 -21.64 21.25
C HIS A 69 8.29 -20.11 21.24
N LEU A 70 8.08 -19.51 20.06
CA LEU A 70 7.71 -18.10 20.03
C LEU A 70 6.27 -17.99 20.51
N ARG A 71 6.10 -17.41 21.70
CA ARG A 71 4.84 -16.77 22.07
C ARG A 71 4.67 -15.61 21.10
N PHE A 72 3.90 -15.79 20.04
CA PHE A 72 3.56 -14.71 19.12
C PHE A 72 2.85 -13.62 19.91
N THR A 73 3.58 -12.58 20.24
CA THR A 73 3.04 -11.44 20.95
C THR A 73 2.21 -10.63 19.96
N ILE A 74 0.96 -10.36 20.31
CA ILE A 74 0.01 -9.60 19.49
C ILE A 74 0.31 -8.10 19.45
N HIS A 75 1.53 -7.67 19.80
CA HIS A 75 1.88 -6.25 19.87
C HIS A 75 1.70 -5.52 18.54
N TYR A 76 1.84 -6.21 17.40
CA TYR A 76 1.61 -5.63 16.07
C TYR A 76 0.13 -5.61 15.64
N TYR A 77 -0.76 -6.31 16.34
CA TYR A 77 -2.17 -6.40 15.96
C TYR A 77 -2.92 -5.05 16.07
N PRO A 78 -2.77 -4.25 17.15
CA PRO A 78 -3.36 -2.91 17.22
C PRO A 78 -2.91 -2.00 16.07
N TYR A 79 -1.64 -2.08 15.66
CA TYR A 79 -1.12 -1.28 14.54
C TYR A 79 -1.78 -1.66 13.21
N ALA A 80 -1.97 -2.96 12.95
CA ALA A 80 -2.66 -3.43 11.74
C ALA A 80 -4.14 -2.99 11.71
N MET A 81 -4.81 -3.05 12.87
CA MET A 81 -6.21 -2.60 13.00
C MET A 81 -6.35 -1.09 12.75
N ILE A 82 -5.50 -0.29 13.40
CA ILE A 82 -5.41 1.16 13.21
C ILE A 82 -5.17 1.49 11.73
N TYR A 83 -4.19 0.84 11.10
CA TYR A 83 -3.88 1.05 9.69
C TYR A 83 -5.06 0.71 8.78
N ALA A 84 -5.74 -0.41 9.01
CA ALA A 84 -6.90 -0.81 8.21
C ALA A 84 -8.07 0.17 8.34
N VAL A 85 -8.42 0.57 9.57
CA VAL A 85 -9.53 1.50 9.84
C VAL A 85 -9.24 2.88 9.24
N PHE A 86 -8.06 3.44 9.49
CA PHE A 86 -7.71 4.76 8.96
C PHE A 86 -7.41 4.75 7.47
N GLY A 87 -6.89 3.64 6.93
CA GLY A 87 -6.74 3.44 5.49
C GLY A 87 -8.09 3.48 4.78
N ALA A 88 -9.10 2.78 5.31
CA ALA A 88 -10.46 2.84 4.78
C ALA A 88 -11.03 4.27 4.86
N LEU A 89 -10.88 4.95 6.00
CA LEU A 89 -11.33 6.34 6.15
C LEU A 89 -10.66 7.28 5.14
N ALA A 90 -9.34 7.14 4.92
CA ALA A 90 -8.61 7.95 3.96
C ALA A 90 -9.12 7.76 2.52
N ILE A 91 -9.45 6.52 2.12
CA ILE A 91 -10.05 6.23 0.81
C ILE A 91 -11.39 6.97 0.66
N PHE A 92 -12.27 6.91 1.67
CA PHE A 92 -13.53 7.65 1.66
C PHE A 92 -13.30 9.17 1.50
N LEU A 93 -12.34 9.73 2.24
CA LEU A 93 -12.01 11.15 2.16
C LEU A 93 -11.48 11.53 0.77
N LEU A 94 -10.61 10.72 0.16
CA LEU A 94 -10.06 10.99 -1.17
C LEU A 94 -11.11 10.92 -2.28
N ILE A 95 -12.09 10.03 -2.18
CA ILE A 95 -13.19 9.94 -3.15
C ILE A 95 -14.12 11.16 -3.05
N VAL A 96 -14.44 11.58 -1.82
CA VAL A 96 -15.42 12.65 -1.58
C VAL A 96 -14.79 14.04 -1.72
N ALA A 97 -13.50 14.22 -1.45
CA ALA A 97 -12.81 15.51 -1.45
C ALA A 97 -12.95 16.33 -2.76
N PRO A 98 -12.78 15.78 -3.98
CA PRO A 98 -12.93 16.55 -5.21
C PRO A 98 -14.34 17.11 -5.42
N SER A 99 -15.36 16.42 -4.91
CA SER A 99 -16.75 16.87 -4.98
C SER A 99 -17.03 17.98 -3.97
N LEU A 100 -16.45 17.90 -2.77
CA LEU A 100 -16.55 18.92 -1.74
C LEU A 100 -15.90 20.24 -2.14
N LEU A 101 -14.76 20.19 -2.85
CA LEU A 101 -14.08 21.39 -3.34
C LEU A 101 -14.94 22.27 -4.28
N LYS A 102 -16.01 21.72 -4.87
CA LYS A 102 -16.96 22.49 -5.70
C LYS A 102 -17.98 23.28 -4.88
N LEU A 103 -18.11 22.99 -3.58
CA LEU A 103 -18.99 23.70 -2.66
C LEU A 103 -18.23 24.83 -1.99
N ARG A 104 -18.67 26.09 -2.21
CA ARG A 104 -18.03 27.28 -1.63
C ARG A 104 -17.92 27.23 -0.09
N ILE A 105 -18.95 26.68 0.57
CA ILE A 105 -19.01 26.47 2.03
C ILE A 105 -18.03 25.38 2.49
N ALA A 106 -17.77 24.36 1.67
CA ALA A 106 -16.85 23.29 2.02
C ALA A 106 -15.38 23.72 1.89
N VAL A 107 -15.06 24.75 1.11
CA VAL A 107 -13.71 25.35 1.11
C VAL A 107 -13.48 26.19 2.37
N GLU A 108 -14.48 26.93 2.83
CA GLU A 108 -14.39 27.79 4.03
C GLU A 108 -14.41 27.00 5.35
N TYR A 109 -15.28 25.99 5.47
CA TYR A 109 -15.46 25.21 6.70
C TYR A 109 -14.93 23.78 6.61
N GLY A 110 -14.65 23.26 5.42
CA GLY A 110 -14.15 21.89 5.26
C GLY A 110 -12.77 21.70 5.86
N PHE A 111 -11.91 22.72 5.86
CA PHE A 111 -10.64 22.67 6.58
C PHE A 111 -10.85 22.51 8.09
N ILE A 112 -11.86 23.14 8.67
CA ILE A 112 -12.20 23.04 10.09
C ILE A 112 -12.73 21.65 10.41
N ILE A 113 -13.68 21.14 9.62
CA ILE A 113 -14.24 19.79 9.79
C ILE A 113 -13.15 18.72 9.64
N PHE A 114 -12.26 18.87 8.66
CA PHE A 114 -11.14 17.95 8.43
C PHE A 114 -10.13 18.00 9.58
N SER A 115 -9.80 19.20 10.06
CA SER A 115 -8.92 19.38 11.22
C SER A 115 -9.53 18.77 12.49
N LEU A 116 -10.83 18.92 12.72
CA LEU A 116 -11.54 18.29 13.84
C LEU A 116 -11.57 16.77 13.71
N ALA A 117 -11.79 16.23 12.50
CA ALA A 117 -11.74 14.80 12.25
C ALA A 117 -10.34 14.23 12.52
N ILE A 118 -9.27 14.92 12.11
CA ILE A 118 -7.89 14.56 12.42
C ILE A 118 -7.63 14.62 13.93
N LEU A 119 -8.10 15.67 14.62
CA LEU A 119 -7.91 15.82 16.05
C LEU A 119 -8.63 14.71 16.84
N ALA A 120 -9.84 14.34 16.42
CA ALA A 120 -10.59 13.20 16.97
C ALA A 120 -9.86 11.88 16.71
N LEU A 121 -9.30 11.71 15.52
CA LEU A 121 -8.43 10.59 15.17
C LEU A 121 -7.23 10.48 16.12
N PHE A 122 -6.56 11.59 16.31
CA PHE A 122 -5.36 11.67 17.15
C PHE A 122 -5.71 11.40 18.61
N GLY A 123 -6.83 11.92 19.10
CA GLY A 123 -7.37 11.61 20.42
C GLY A 123 -7.68 10.12 20.60
N ALA A 124 -8.27 9.48 19.59
CA ALA A 124 -8.53 8.04 19.59
C ALA A 124 -7.22 7.22 19.56
N LEU A 125 -6.20 7.68 18.86
CA LEU A 125 -4.88 7.03 18.88
C LEU A 125 -4.22 7.12 20.25
N ILE A 126 -4.30 8.28 20.91
CA ILE A 126 -3.79 8.48 22.27
C ILE A 126 -4.56 7.60 23.27
N SER A 127 -5.89 7.47 23.12
CA SER A 127 -6.69 6.64 24.02
C SER A 127 -6.43 5.13 23.86
N LEU A 128 -5.96 4.71 22.69
CA LEU A 128 -5.57 3.33 22.40
C LEU A 128 -4.12 3.02 22.80
N GLN A 129 -3.37 3.99 23.36
CA GLN A 129 -2.04 3.71 23.88
C GLN A 129 -2.15 2.76 25.09
N PRO A 130 -1.33 1.69 25.13
CA PRO A 130 -1.34 0.79 26.27
C PRO A 130 -0.93 1.59 27.52
N ARG A 131 -1.87 1.76 28.44
CA ARG A 131 -1.56 2.26 29.79
C ARG A 131 -0.74 1.18 30.47
N GLY A 132 0.50 1.51 30.84
CA GLY A 132 1.33 0.63 31.64
C GLY A 132 0.64 0.34 32.97
N GLU A 133 0.28 -0.92 33.19
CA GLU A 133 0.28 -1.52 34.52
C GLU A 133 1.67 -2.09 34.80
#